data_AF-A0A4Q5SVN2-F1
#
_entry.id   AF-A0A4Q5SVN2-F1
#
_cell.length_a   1.000
_cell.length_b   1.000
_cell.length_c   1.000
_cell.angle_alpha   90.00
_cell.angle_beta   90.00
_cell.angle_gamma   90.00
#
_symmetry.space_group_name_H-M   'P 1'
#
loop_
_entity.id
_entity.type
_entity.pdbx_description
1 polymer ?
#
loop_
_entity_poly.entity_id
_entity_poly.type
_entity_poly.pdbx_seq_one_letter_code
_entity_poly.pdbx_strand_id
1 'polypeptide(L)'
;MLPCINRAGAEHRGDGIARSYGFRYDGAGRLTSAEFNQQNKGSVDWTADKVDYSVSGLSYDAGGNILSMTQTGLKLGAIQTIDELTYTYFANSNRLKKVADAITGPSTLGDFTDTTAVTDDYDYDVNGNVVRDNNRRMHTASGAGAVYNLLDRPDSIVTAGKNTVYYTYDAAGGEAGKESKRLYKWHAGDARIPLHRGIRVQGRHAAIPVERGGAHPPGGEEWFDGLTIPGIRMGLLSARPFG
;
A
#
# COMPACT_ATOMS: atom_id res chain seq x y z
N MET A 1 24.76 10.84 22.67
CA MET A 1 24.93 10.70 21.21
C MET A 1 24.73 9.23 20.89
N LEU A 2 23.54 8.84 20.42
CA LEU A 2 23.23 7.44 20.10
C LEU A 2 23.95 7.06 18.78
N PRO A 3 24.57 5.87 18.69
CA PRO A 3 25.32 5.48 17.50
C PRO A 3 24.38 5.24 16.30
N CYS A 4 24.75 5.81 15.15
CA CYS A 4 24.15 5.47 13.86
C CYS A 4 24.39 3.99 13.54
N ILE A 5 23.34 3.21 13.36
CA ILE A 5 23.45 1.86 12.80
C ILE A 5 23.47 2.01 11.27
N ASN A 6 24.68 2.01 10.70
CA ASN A 6 24.86 1.90 9.26
C ASN A 6 24.76 0.42 8.88
N ARG A 7 23.61 0.00 8.33
CA ARG A 7 23.47 -1.33 7.73
C ARG A 7 23.77 -1.21 6.24
N ALA A 8 25.04 -1.37 5.88
CA ALA A 8 25.47 -1.39 4.48
C ALA A 8 25.22 -2.76 3.85
N GLY A 9 24.71 -2.76 2.61
CA GLY A 9 24.76 -3.91 1.71
C GLY A 9 23.42 -4.38 1.15
N ALA A 10 22.96 -3.72 0.08
CA ALA A 10 22.08 -4.38 -0.90
C ALA A 10 22.57 -4.03 -2.32
N GLU A 11 23.14 -5.01 -3.01
CA GLU A 11 23.37 -4.96 -4.46
C GLU A 11 22.01 -5.10 -5.17
N HIS A 12 21.70 -4.18 -6.09
CA HIS A 12 20.50 -4.34 -6.90
C HIS A 12 20.76 -5.37 -7.99
N ARG A 13 19.85 -6.34 -8.16
CA ARG A 13 19.88 -7.23 -9.33
C ARG A 13 19.65 -6.37 -10.57
N GLY A 14 20.66 -6.23 -11.43
CA GLY A 14 20.49 -5.74 -12.80
C GLY A 14 21.55 -4.76 -13.31
N ASP A 15 22.10 -3.86 -12.48
CA ASP A 15 23.00 -2.78 -12.95
C ASP A 15 24.40 -2.76 -12.32
N GLY A 16 24.65 -3.61 -11.31
CA GLY A 16 25.95 -3.70 -10.63
C GLY A 16 26.29 -2.49 -9.75
N ILE A 17 25.30 -1.64 -9.43
CA ILE A 17 25.48 -0.48 -8.54
C ILE A 17 25.09 -0.89 -7.12
N ALA A 18 26.05 -0.82 -6.21
CA ALA A 18 25.84 -1.04 -4.78
C ALA A 18 25.09 0.15 -4.17
N ARG A 19 24.07 -0.13 -3.35
CA ARG A 19 23.21 0.87 -2.70
C ARG A 19 23.13 0.60 -1.20
N SER A 20 22.93 1.66 -0.42
CA SER A 20 22.81 1.57 1.04
C SER A 20 21.84 2.62 1.58
N TYR A 21 21.32 2.34 2.78
CA TYR A 21 20.54 3.28 3.57
C TYR A 21 21.14 3.41 4.97
N GLY A 22 21.34 4.65 5.42
CA GLY A 22 21.68 4.99 6.79
C GLY A 22 20.45 5.42 7.57
N PHE A 23 20.08 4.68 8.62
CA PHE A 23 18.88 4.97 9.40
C PHE A 23 19.23 5.72 10.70
N ARG A 24 18.47 6.78 11.01
CA ARG A 24 18.52 7.47 12.30
C ARG A 24 17.22 7.29 13.05
N TYR A 25 17.33 7.32 14.37
CA TYR A 25 16.20 7.14 15.27
C TYR A 25 16.23 8.22 16.36
N ASP A 26 15.06 8.54 16.88
CA ASP A 26 14.95 9.34 18.10
C ASP A 26 15.20 8.48 19.36
N GLY A 27 15.11 9.11 20.54
CA GLY A 27 15.31 8.41 21.82
C GLY A 27 14.27 7.34 22.15
N ALA A 28 13.14 7.30 21.43
CA ALA A 28 12.10 6.28 21.56
C ALA A 28 12.25 5.15 20.51
N GLY A 29 13.29 5.19 19.68
CA GLY A 29 13.53 4.19 18.64
C GLY A 29 12.68 4.37 17.38
N ARG A 30 12.09 5.55 17.16
CA ARG A 30 11.29 5.86 15.96
C ARG A 30 12.18 6.45 14.87
N LEU A 31 11.95 6.06 13.62
CA LEU A 31 12.76 6.47 12.47
C LEU A 31 12.66 7.99 12.22
N THR A 32 13.78 8.70 12.18
CA THR A 32 13.82 10.15 11.91
C THR A 32 14.37 10.50 10.53
N SER A 33 15.18 9.61 9.95
CA SER A 33 15.69 9.74 8.59
C SER A 33 16.18 8.41 8.04
N ALA A 34 16.12 8.24 6.72
CA ALA A 34 16.80 7.18 5.99
C ALA A 34 17.63 7.81 4.85
N GLU A 35 18.94 7.91 5.00
CA GLU A 35 19.83 8.51 4.01
C GLU A 35 20.24 7.49 2.96
N PHE A 36 19.90 7.74 1.69
CA PHE A 36 20.32 6.92 0.56
C PHE A 36 21.75 7.24 0.14
N ASN A 37 22.53 6.21 -0.17
CA ASN A 37 23.81 6.37 -0.87
C ASN A 37 24.02 5.23 -1.87
N GLN A 38 24.79 5.50 -2.92
CA GLN A 38 25.25 4.48 -3.86
C GLN A 38 26.73 4.65 -4.22
N GLN A 39 27.32 3.56 -4.70
CA GLN A 39 28.62 3.58 -5.38
C GLN A 39 28.40 3.70 -6.89
N ASN A 40 28.69 4.87 -7.45
CA ASN A 40 28.55 5.11 -8.88
C ASN A 40 29.45 4.16 -9.69
N LYS A 41 29.05 3.83 -10.92
CA LYS A 41 29.82 2.93 -11.80
C LYS A 41 31.28 3.42 -11.93
N GLY A 42 32.22 2.56 -11.55
CA GLY A 42 33.65 2.87 -11.60
C GLY A 42 34.17 3.72 -10.43
N SER A 43 33.35 3.95 -9.40
CA SER A 43 33.73 4.61 -8.15
C SER A 43 33.46 3.69 -6.95
N VAL A 44 34.24 3.89 -5.89
CA VAL A 44 34.04 3.24 -4.57
C VAL A 44 33.42 4.19 -3.55
N ASP A 45 33.25 5.47 -3.91
CA ASP A 45 32.70 6.48 -3.01
C ASP A 45 31.19 6.30 -2.85
N TRP A 46 30.72 6.40 -1.60
CA TRP A 46 29.30 6.42 -1.27
C TRP A 46 28.77 7.83 -1.42
N THR A 47 27.89 8.03 -2.39
CA THR A 47 27.35 9.35 -2.76
C THR A 47 25.88 9.27 -3.13
N ALA A 48 25.21 10.42 -3.15
CA ALA A 48 23.83 10.58 -3.62
C ALA A 48 23.74 11.63 -4.75
N ASP A 49 24.80 11.80 -5.54
CA ASP A 49 24.91 12.88 -6.54
C ASP A 49 24.24 12.55 -7.89
N LYS A 50 24.07 11.25 -8.21
CA LYS A 50 23.40 10.79 -9.44
C LYS A 50 21.95 10.42 -9.23
N VAL A 51 21.64 9.82 -8.08
CA VAL A 51 20.28 9.54 -7.63
C VAL A 51 20.27 9.67 -6.12
N ASP A 52 19.13 10.11 -5.60
CA ASP A 52 18.89 10.22 -4.18
C ASP A 52 17.44 9.79 -3.90
N TYR A 53 17.29 8.86 -2.96
CA TYR A 53 16.01 8.34 -2.50
C TYR A 53 15.85 8.52 -0.98
N SER A 54 16.56 9.48 -0.41
CA SER A 54 16.59 9.74 1.02
C SER A 54 15.21 10.15 1.54
N VAL A 55 14.92 9.72 2.76
CA VAL A 55 13.76 10.16 3.54
C VAL A 55 14.25 11.00 4.71
N SER A 56 13.60 12.14 4.90
CA SER A 56 13.90 13.09 5.98
C SER A 56 12.61 13.71 6.51
N GLY A 57 12.71 14.63 7.47
CA GLY A 57 11.55 15.36 7.98
C GLY A 57 10.51 14.49 8.69
N LEU A 58 10.86 13.26 9.10
CA LEU A 58 9.99 12.42 9.90
C LEU A 58 9.82 13.03 11.29
N SER A 59 8.59 13.38 11.62
CA SER A 59 8.21 13.86 12.94
C SER A 59 7.03 13.09 13.49
N TYR A 60 6.86 13.13 14.80
CA TYR A 60 5.86 12.35 15.51
C TYR A 60 5.20 13.16 16.60
N ASP A 61 3.93 12.87 16.87
CA ASP A 61 3.28 13.34 18.10
C ASP A 61 3.76 12.55 19.34
N ALA A 62 3.24 12.92 20.50
CA ALA A 62 3.54 12.26 21.76
C ALA A 62 3.01 10.81 21.83
N GLY A 63 1.97 10.48 21.07
CA GLY A 63 1.40 9.14 20.95
C GLY A 63 2.17 8.23 19.99
N GLY A 64 3.11 8.78 19.20
CA GLY A 64 3.88 8.05 18.20
C GLY A 64 3.27 8.03 16.81
N ASN A 65 2.21 8.81 16.56
CA ASN A 65 1.69 8.99 15.22
C ASN A 65 2.63 9.86 14.40
N ILE A 66 2.86 9.51 13.13
CA ILE A 66 3.69 10.30 12.20
C ILE A 66 2.96 11.60 11.90
N LEU A 67 3.66 12.73 11.86
CA LEU A 67 3.08 14.04 11.52
C LEU A 67 3.55 14.57 10.17
N SER A 68 4.79 14.27 9.79
CA SER A 68 5.37 14.73 8.53
C SER A 68 6.38 13.73 7.97
N MET A 69 6.64 13.82 6.67
CA MET A 69 7.71 13.11 5.97
C MET A 69 8.07 13.85 4.69
N THR A 70 9.35 13.89 4.34
CA THR A 70 9.84 14.37 3.04
C THR A 70 10.65 13.28 2.37
N GLN A 71 10.41 13.03 1.08
CA GLN A 71 11.17 12.09 0.28
C GLN A 71 11.82 12.76 -0.92
N THR A 72 13.12 12.53 -1.08
CA THR A 72 13.84 12.84 -2.31
C THR A 72 13.70 11.69 -3.29
N GLY A 73 13.69 11.99 -4.58
CA GLY A 73 13.67 10.99 -5.64
C GLY A 73 14.34 11.50 -6.91
N LEU A 74 14.45 10.60 -7.88
CA LEU A 74 14.86 10.93 -9.24
C LEU A 74 13.63 11.09 -10.13
N LYS A 75 13.37 12.31 -10.61
CA LYS A 75 12.28 12.58 -11.56
C LYS A 75 12.80 13.39 -12.74
N LEU A 76 12.50 12.91 -13.95
CA LEU A 76 13.01 13.44 -15.21
C LEU A 76 14.55 13.59 -15.25
N GLY A 77 15.27 12.67 -14.59
CA GLY A 77 16.74 12.66 -14.54
C GLY A 77 17.36 13.68 -13.58
N ALA A 78 16.55 14.42 -12.82
CA ALA A 78 17.00 15.34 -11.79
C ALA A 78 16.60 14.85 -10.40
N ILE A 79 17.51 15.02 -9.44
CA ILE A 79 17.23 14.82 -8.02
C ILE A 79 16.31 15.96 -7.56
N GLN A 80 15.18 15.60 -6.96
CA GLN A 80 14.21 16.56 -6.45
C GLN A 80 13.40 15.93 -5.30
N THR A 81 12.79 16.78 -4.48
CA THR A 81 11.75 16.32 -3.56
C THR A 81 10.57 15.79 -4.37
N ILE A 82 10.16 14.55 -4.10
CA ILE A 82 9.04 13.89 -4.77
C ILE A 82 7.81 13.76 -3.87
N ASP A 83 8.00 13.74 -2.55
CA ASP A 83 6.92 13.72 -1.57
C ASP A 83 7.22 14.73 -0.45
N GLU A 84 6.21 15.49 -0.04
CA GLU A 84 6.23 16.34 1.16
C GLU A 84 4.91 16.17 1.89
N LEU A 85 4.86 15.10 2.70
CA LEU A 85 3.65 14.58 3.30
C LEU A 85 3.38 15.21 4.67
N THR A 86 2.13 15.60 4.90
CA THR A 86 1.60 16.01 6.20
C THR A 86 0.45 15.09 6.60
N TYR A 87 0.58 14.48 7.78
CA TYR A 87 -0.39 13.54 8.33
C TYR A 87 -1.27 14.25 9.37
N THR A 88 -2.57 14.22 9.16
CA THR A 88 -3.55 14.79 10.10
C THR A 88 -4.41 13.68 10.68
N TYR A 89 -4.75 13.78 11.97
CA TYR A 89 -5.54 12.78 12.70
C TYR A 89 -6.85 13.38 13.19
N PHE A 90 -7.83 12.52 13.47
CA PHE A 90 -9.04 12.95 14.18
C PHE A 90 -8.68 13.39 15.61
N ALA A 91 -9.40 14.40 16.12
CA ALA A 91 -9.15 14.93 17.45
C ALA A 91 -9.25 13.83 18.52
N ASN A 92 -8.27 13.79 19.44
CA ASN A 92 -8.17 12.81 20.53
C ASN A 92 -8.18 11.35 20.03
N SER A 93 -7.54 11.06 18.89
CA SER A 93 -7.55 9.74 18.27
C SER A 93 -6.24 9.44 17.53
N ASN A 94 -5.92 8.16 17.37
CA ASN A 94 -4.85 7.67 16.48
C ASN A 94 -5.37 7.30 15.08
N ARG A 95 -6.61 7.69 14.76
CA ARG A 95 -7.21 7.47 13.44
C ARG A 95 -6.75 8.55 12.48
N LEU A 96 -6.06 8.13 11.43
CA LEU A 96 -5.59 8.99 10.35
C LEU A 96 -6.80 9.61 9.65
N LYS A 97 -6.78 10.92 9.46
CA LYS A 97 -7.87 11.68 8.85
C LYS A 97 -7.53 12.05 7.41
N LYS A 98 -6.28 12.46 7.18
CA LYS A 98 -5.79 12.97 5.90
C LYS A 98 -4.28 12.80 5.78
N VAL A 99 -3.82 12.53 4.57
CA VAL A 99 -2.39 12.68 4.19
C VAL A 99 -2.35 13.66 3.04
N ALA A 100 -1.83 14.86 3.30
CA ALA A 100 -1.67 15.89 2.28
C ALA A 100 -0.25 15.82 1.71
N ASP A 101 -0.11 15.97 0.40
CA ASP A 101 1.19 16.09 -0.26
C ASP A 101 1.36 17.47 -0.89
N ALA A 102 2.39 18.21 -0.47
CA ALA A 102 2.69 19.52 -1.06
C ALA A 102 3.36 19.40 -2.45
N ILE A 103 3.91 18.24 -2.80
CA ILE A 103 4.53 18.00 -4.11
C ILE A 103 3.47 17.53 -5.10
N THR A 104 2.87 18.48 -5.81
CA THR A 104 1.85 18.16 -6.82
C THR A 104 2.46 17.74 -8.17
N GLY A 105 1.95 16.67 -8.77
CA GLY A 105 2.23 16.31 -10.16
C GLY A 105 1.88 14.86 -10.48
N PRO A 106 1.64 14.49 -11.74
CA PRO A 106 1.37 13.10 -12.09
C PRO A 106 2.63 12.27 -11.84
N SER A 107 2.58 11.45 -10.80
CA SER A 107 3.51 10.36 -10.65
C SER A 107 2.99 9.17 -11.45
N THR A 108 3.65 8.87 -12.56
CA THR A 108 3.35 7.66 -13.35
C THR A 108 3.90 6.40 -12.69
N LEU A 109 4.36 6.49 -11.43
CA LEU A 109 5.15 5.49 -10.73
C LEU A 109 4.31 4.60 -9.78
N GLY A 110 3.02 4.87 -9.61
CA GLY A 110 2.18 4.08 -8.68
C GLY A 110 2.60 4.25 -7.21
N ASP A 111 3.20 5.39 -6.90
CA ASP A 111 3.44 5.91 -5.56
C ASP A 111 2.15 6.54 -4.99
N PHE A 112 2.26 7.13 -3.81
CA PHE A 112 1.16 7.85 -3.20
C PHE A 112 0.78 9.05 -4.08
N THR A 113 -0.51 9.31 -4.22
CA THR A 113 -0.98 10.55 -4.85
C THR A 113 -2.09 11.09 -3.99
N ASP A 114 -1.87 12.27 -3.43
CA ASP A 114 -2.93 13.02 -2.76
C ASP A 114 -3.98 13.39 -3.81
N THR A 115 -5.14 12.75 -3.72
CA THR A 115 -6.27 13.19 -4.52
C THR A 115 -6.74 14.51 -3.91
N THR A 116 -6.59 15.61 -4.64
CA THR A 116 -6.95 17.03 -4.31
C THR A 116 -8.32 17.32 -3.64
N ALA A 117 -9.03 16.32 -3.12
CA ALA A 117 -10.16 16.42 -2.24
C ALA A 117 -9.84 17.33 -1.05
N VAL A 118 -10.66 18.39 -0.90
CA VAL A 118 -10.62 19.32 0.24
C VAL A 118 -11.13 18.64 1.52
N THR A 119 -11.81 17.50 1.38
CA THR A 119 -12.42 16.72 2.47
C THR A 119 -11.43 15.75 3.12
N ASP A 120 -11.87 15.09 4.19
CA ASP A 120 -11.16 13.99 4.84
C ASP A 120 -10.98 12.82 3.87
N ASP A 121 -9.82 12.17 3.92
CA ASP A 121 -9.49 11.05 3.04
C ASP A 121 -9.96 9.72 3.59
N TYR A 122 -9.96 9.61 4.92
CA TYR A 122 -10.17 8.37 5.64
C TYR A 122 -11.42 8.46 6.51
N ASP A 123 -12.30 7.47 6.36
CA ASP A 123 -13.43 7.23 7.27
C ASP A 123 -13.32 5.83 7.88
N TYR A 124 -13.94 5.67 9.05
CA TYR A 124 -13.87 4.44 9.84
C TYR A 124 -15.26 3.96 10.24
N ASP A 125 -15.42 2.64 10.38
CA ASP A 125 -16.56 2.09 11.09
C ASP A 125 -16.41 2.22 12.62
N VAL A 126 -17.41 1.71 13.35
CA VAL A 126 -17.43 1.76 14.83
C VAL A 126 -16.34 0.91 15.48
N ASN A 127 -15.87 -0.14 14.80
CA ASN A 127 -14.79 -1.01 15.28
C ASN A 127 -13.41 -0.44 14.96
N GLY A 128 -13.34 0.63 14.17
CA GLY A 128 -12.09 1.30 13.78
C GLY A 128 -11.47 0.76 12.50
N ASN A 129 -12.21 -0.01 11.70
CA ASN A 129 -11.75 -0.44 10.37
C ASN A 129 -11.89 0.71 9.36
N VAL A 130 -10.93 0.83 8.44
CA VAL A 130 -10.95 1.87 7.40
C VAL A 130 -12.00 1.52 6.34
N VAL A 131 -13.10 2.28 6.29
CA VAL A 131 -14.18 2.06 5.31
C VAL A 131 -14.09 2.96 4.09
N ARG A 132 -13.28 4.04 4.17
CA ARG A 132 -12.98 4.93 3.04
C ARG A 132 -11.51 5.29 3.02
N ASP A 133 -10.93 5.34 1.82
CA ASP A 133 -9.59 5.87 1.53
C ASP A 133 -9.67 6.55 0.15
N ASN A 134 -9.78 7.88 0.12
CA ASN A 134 -9.95 8.63 -1.13
C ASN A 134 -8.70 8.58 -2.03
N ASN A 135 -7.52 8.52 -1.42
CA ASN A 135 -6.24 8.45 -2.15
C ASN A 135 -6.10 7.13 -2.91
N ARG A 136 -6.64 6.03 -2.36
CA ARG A 136 -6.76 4.74 -3.05
C ARG A 136 -8.04 4.58 -3.87
N ARG A 137 -8.88 5.62 -3.93
CA ARG A 137 -10.22 5.58 -4.53
C ARG A 137 -11.12 4.49 -3.94
N MET A 138 -10.92 4.17 -2.67
CA MET A 138 -11.73 3.22 -1.91
C MET A 138 -13.01 3.90 -1.42
N HIS A 139 -13.89 4.20 -2.36
CA HIS A 139 -15.21 4.77 -2.11
C HIS A 139 -16.19 4.37 -3.21
N THR A 140 -17.47 4.54 -2.93
CA THR A 140 -18.53 4.49 -3.93
C THR A 140 -19.00 5.90 -4.26
N ALA A 141 -19.90 6.05 -5.23
CA ALA A 141 -20.47 7.37 -5.55
C ALA A 141 -21.22 8.02 -4.37
N SER A 142 -21.59 7.24 -3.36
CA SER A 142 -22.42 7.67 -2.24
C SER A 142 -21.83 7.37 -0.86
N GLY A 143 -20.61 6.84 -0.75
CA GLY A 143 -20.06 6.54 0.57
C GLY A 143 -18.81 5.67 0.62
N ALA A 144 -18.71 4.87 1.68
CA ALA A 144 -17.63 3.93 1.96
C ALA A 144 -17.40 2.93 0.79
N GLY A 145 -16.16 2.48 0.66
CA GLY A 145 -15.72 1.50 -0.34
C GLY A 145 -15.38 0.13 0.23
N ALA A 146 -15.22 -0.01 1.55
CA ALA A 146 -14.95 -1.30 2.19
C ALA A 146 -16.08 -1.74 3.12
N VAL A 147 -16.32 -3.05 3.15
CA VAL A 147 -17.26 -3.73 4.05
C VAL A 147 -16.48 -4.81 4.81
N TYR A 148 -16.76 -4.94 6.09
CA TYR A 148 -16.10 -5.89 6.98
C TYR A 148 -17.09 -6.91 7.52
N ASN A 149 -16.62 -8.13 7.77
CA ASN A 149 -17.40 -9.17 8.42
C ASN A 149 -17.32 -9.07 9.95
N LEU A 150 -17.99 -9.99 10.65
CA LEU A 150 -18.05 -10.01 12.13
C LEU A 150 -16.69 -10.20 12.81
N LEU A 151 -15.66 -10.64 12.08
CA LEU A 151 -14.29 -10.83 12.58
C LEU A 151 -13.36 -9.65 12.23
N ASP A 152 -13.93 -8.51 11.83
CA ASP A 152 -13.21 -7.31 11.37
C ASP A 152 -12.24 -7.64 10.20
N ARG A 153 -12.63 -8.60 9.35
CA ARG A 153 -11.91 -8.91 8.11
C ARG A 153 -12.62 -8.28 6.91
N PRO A 154 -11.88 -7.76 5.91
CA PRO A 154 -12.50 -7.25 4.70
C PRO A 154 -13.38 -8.32 4.04
N ASP A 155 -14.66 -8.06 3.85
CA ASP A 155 -15.55 -8.90 3.04
C ASP A 155 -15.46 -8.47 1.57
N SER A 156 -15.55 -7.15 1.34
CA SER A 156 -15.37 -6.56 0.02
C SER A 156 -14.72 -5.19 0.06
N ILE A 157 -13.96 -4.87 -0.99
CA ILE A 157 -13.31 -3.58 -1.19
C ILE A 157 -13.53 -3.13 -2.63
N VAL A 158 -14.12 -1.95 -2.80
CA VAL A 158 -14.34 -1.28 -4.08
C VAL A 158 -13.18 -0.34 -4.37
N THR A 159 -12.68 -0.34 -5.60
CA THR A 159 -11.86 0.74 -6.13
C THR A 159 -12.64 1.50 -7.20
N ALA A 160 -12.98 2.76 -6.95
CA ALA A 160 -13.79 3.57 -7.84
C ALA A 160 -13.16 3.66 -9.24
N GLY A 161 -13.99 3.42 -10.27
CA GLY A 161 -13.57 3.36 -11.66
C GLY A 161 -12.80 2.09 -12.06
N LYS A 162 -12.58 1.15 -11.13
CA LYS A 162 -11.91 -0.14 -11.37
C LYS A 162 -12.82 -1.32 -10.99
N ASN A 163 -12.31 -2.24 -10.18
CA ASN A 163 -12.94 -3.49 -9.78
C ASN A 163 -13.33 -3.45 -8.30
N THR A 164 -14.22 -4.35 -7.91
CA THR A 164 -14.45 -4.75 -6.53
C THR A 164 -13.73 -6.06 -6.27
N VAL A 165 -13.00 -6.11 -5.18
CA VAL A 165 -12.38 -7.34 -4.66
C VAL A 165 -13.30 -7.90 -3.58
N TYR A 166 -13.56 -9.21 -3.65
CA TYR A 166 -14.26 -9.98 -2.63
C TYR A 166 -13.30 -10.96 -1.98
N TYR A 167 -13.43 -11.12 -0.67
CA TYR A 167 -12.60 -12.00 0.12
C TYR A 167 -13.45 -13.13 0.70
N THR A 168 -12.85 -14.31 0.77
CA THR A 168 -13.47 -15.48 1.40
C THR A 168 -12.51 -16.03 2.44
N TYR A 169 -13.09 -16.44 3.57
CA TYR A 169 -12.33 -16.94 4.71
C TYR A 169 -12.75 -18.38 5.01
N ASP A 170 -11.81 -19.17 5.52
CA ASP A 170 -12.12 -20.46 6.11
C ASP A 170 -12.79 -20.29 7.49
N ALA A 171 -13.28 -21.39 8.04
CA ALA A 171 -13.97 -21.39 9.34
C ALA A 171 -13.06 -21.00 10.52
N ALA A 172 -11.73 -21.02 10.35
CA ALA A 172 -10.77 -20.57 11.35
C ALA A 172 -10.42 -19.08 11.19
N GLY A 173 -10.97 -18.39 10.19
CA GLY A 173 -10.71 -16.99 9.89
C GLY A 173 -9.43 -16.74 9.09
N GLY A 174 -8.84 -17.79 8.52
CA GLY A 174 -7.77 -17.70 7.54
C GLY A 174 -8.32 -17.29 6.17
N GLU A 175 -7.60 -16.47 5.42
CA GLU A 175 -8.01 -16.13 4.04
C GLU A 175 -7.94 -17.37 3.16
N ALA A 176 -9.08 -17.78 2.63
CA ALA A 176 -9.22 -18.97 1.78
C ALA A 176 -9.17 -18.63 0.29
N GLY A 177 -9.42 -17.37 -0.08
CA GLY A 177 -9.34 -16.92 -1.46
C GLY A 177 -9.79 -15.48 -1.67
N LYS A 178 -9.37 -14.93 -2.82
CA LYS A 178 -9.64 -13.55 -3.27
C LYS A 178 -10.13 -13.57 -4.71
N GLU A 179 -11.22 -12.84 -5.00
CA GLU A 179 -11.79 -12.73 -6.33
C GLU A 179 -11.99 -11.26 -6.72
N SER A 180 -11.57 -10.87 -7.94
CA SER A 180 -11.77 -9.51 -8.46
C SER A 180 -12.88 -9.49 -9.50
N LYS A 181 -13.93 -8.68 -9.29
CA LYS A 181 -15.04 -8.51 -10.23
C LYS A 181 -15.19 -7.06 -10.66
N ARG A 182 -15.48 -6.84 -11.93
CA ARG A 182 -15.85 -5.51 -12.43
C ARG A 182 -17.36 -5.33 -12.33
N LEU A 183 -17.82 -4.23 -11.74
CA LEU A 183 -19.25 -3.87 -11.75
C LEU A 183 -19.66 -3.50 -13.17
N TYR A 184 -20.57 -4.26 -13.77
CA TYR A 184 -21.20 -3.88 -15.04
C TYR A 184 -22.40 -2.98 -14.75
N LYS A 185 -22.38 -1.74 -15.27
CA LYS A 185 -23.54 -0.85 -15.24
C LYS A 185 -24.55 -1.34 -16.28
N TRP A 186 -25.76 -1.71 -15.84
CA TRP A 186 -26.85 -2.05 -16.75
C TRP A 186 -27.32 -0.80 -17.49
N HIS A 187 -27.23 -0.81 -18.81
CA HIS A 187 -28.07 0.05 -19.64
C HIS A 187 -29.29 -0.78 -20.01
N ALA A 188 -30.48 -0.33 -19.62
CA ALA A 188 -31.72 -0.89 -20.14
C ALA A 188 -31.74 -0.60 -21.65
N GLY A 189 -31.37 -1.59 -22.47
CA GLY A 189 -31.37 -1.47 -23.92
C GLY A 189 -30.24 -2.19 -24.66
N ASP A 190 -29.14 -2.57 -24.02
CA ASP A 190 -28.06 -3.33 -24.69
C ASP A 190 -27.48 -4.40 -23.77
N ALA A 191 -27.68 -5.66 -24.15
CA ALA A 191 -27.33 -6.82 -23.35
C ALA A 191 -25.82 -6.90 -23.07
N ARG A 192 -25.45 -6.93 -21.80
CA ARG A 192 -24.18 -7.51 -21.34
C ARG A 192 -24.46 -8.41 -20.14
N ILE A 193 -24.34 -9.72 -20.37
CA ILE A 193 -24.51 -10.79 -19.39
C ILE A 193 -23.12 -11.11 -18.82
N PRO A 194 -22.83 -10.85 -17.53
CA PRO A 194 -21.70 -11.49 -16.88
C PRO A 194 -22.08 -12.93 -16.54
N LEU A 195 -21.50 -13.88 -17.28
CA LEU A 195 -21.56 -15.29 -16.92
C LEU A 195 -20.62 -15.55 -15.73
N HIS A 196 -21.18 -15.65 -14.53
CA HIS A 196 -20.65 -16.59 -13.57
C HIS A 196 -21.70 -17.67 -13.34
N ARG A 197 -21.40 -18.86 -13.85
CA ARG A 197 -22.15 -20.08 -13.55
C ARG A 197 -22.17 -20.24 -12.03
N GLY A 198 -23.38 -20.16 -11.48
CA GLY A 198 -23.59 -20.35 -10.05
C GLY A 198 -24.99 -20.04 -9.56
N ILE A 199 -26.00 -19.94 -10.43
CA ILE A 199 -27.40 -20.02 -9.99
C ILE A 199 -27.79 -21.49 -9.96
N ARG A 200 -27.84 -22.08 -8.77
CA ARG A 200 -28.84 -23.10 -8.45
C ARG A 200 -29.53 -22.74 -7.14
N VAL A 201 -30.72 -22.18 -7.28
CA VAL A 201 -31.77 -22.38 -6.29
C VAL A 201 -32.23 -23.83 -6.44
N GLN A 202 -32.06 -24.65 -5.40
CA GLN A 202 -33.03 -25.66 -4.94
C GLN A 202 -32.52 -26.28 -3.63
N GLY A 203 -33.43 -26.45 -2.67
CA GLY A 203 -33.12 -26.78 -1.29
C GLY A 203 -32.76 -28.24 -1.00
N ARG A 204 -32.49 -28.44 0.30
CA ARG A 204 -32.26 -29.69 1.05
C ARG A 204 -30.94 -30.42 0.80
N HIS A 205 -30.12 -30.37 1.87
CA HIS A 205 -29.22 -31.39 2.39
C HIS A 205 -28.65 -32.41 1.37
N ALA A 206 -27.36 -32.28 1.04
CA ALA A 206 -26.42 -33.41 0.98
C ALA A 206 -25.00 -32.93 0.66
N ALA A 207 -24.03 -33.64 1.23
CA ALA A 207 -22.59 -33.39 1.19
C ALA A 207 -21.99 -33.22 -0.22
N ILE A 208 -20.93 -32.41 -0.31
CA ILE A 208 -20.10 -32.26 -1.51
C ILE A 208 -18.87 -33.18 -1.37
N PRO A 209 -18.64 -34.15 -2.27
CA PRO A 209 -17.37 -34.88 -2.32
C PRO A 209 -16.29 -34.06 -3.01
N VAL A 210 -15.07 -34.21 -2.50
CA VAL A 210 -13.82 -33.65 -3.05
C VAL A 210 -13.49 -34.34 -4.36
N GLU A 211 -13.33 -33.57 -5.45
CA GLU A 211 -12.55 -34.03 -6.60
C GLU A 211 -11.40 -33.07 -6.93
N ARG A 212 -10.25 -33.69 -7.14
CA ARG A 212 -8.95 -33.11 -7.46
C ARG A 212 -8.87 -32.75 -8.95
N GLY A 213 -8.10 -31.69 -9.23
CA GLY A 213 -7.27 -31.61 -10.43
C GLY A 213 -7.60 -30.47 -11.38
N GLY A 214 -6.69 -29.51 -11.51
CA GLY A 214 -6.71 -28.50 -12.56
C GLY A 214 -5.58 -27.48 -12.39
N ALA A 215 -4.62 -27.47 -13.32
CA ALA A 215 -3.32 -26.81 -13.27
C ALA A 215 -3.31 -25.29 -13.04
N HIS A 216 -2.30 -24.84 -12.29
CA HIS A 216 -1.87 -23.45 -12.09
C HIS A 216 -1.03 -22.96 -13.30
N PRO A 217 -1.39 -21.86 -13.97
CA PRO A 217 -0.47 -21.17 -14.88
C PRO A 217 0.51 -20.29 -14.08
N PRO A 218 1.82 -20.32 -14.40
CA PRO A 218 2.82 -19.54 -13.68
C PRO A 218 2.91 -18.12 -14.24
N GLY A 219 3.13 -17.14 -13.36
CA GLY A 219 3.60 -15.81 -13.76
C GLY A 219 2.53 -14.73 -13.82
N GLY A 220 2.03 -14.32 -12.65
CA GLY A 220 1.49 -13.00 -12.42
C GLY A 220 2.10 -12.47 -11.13
N GLU A 221 2.82 -11.37 -11.19
CA GLU A 221 3.35 -10.70 -10.00
C GLU A 221 2.17 -10.28 -9.11
N GLU A 222 2.03 -10.95 -7.96
CA GLU A 222 1.02 -10.64 -6.96
C GLU A 222 1.48 -9.46 -6.11
N TRP A 223 0.79 -8.33 -6.25
CA TRP A 223 0.89 -7.23 -5.30
C TRP A 223 0.16 -7.62 -4.02
N PHE A 224 0.93 -8.05 -3.01
CA PHE A 224 0.48 -8.02 -1.63
C PHE A 224 0.41 -6.56 -1.18
N ASP A 225 -0.79 -5.98 -1.23
CA ASP A 225 -1.09 -4.77 -0.45
C ASP A 225 -2.00 -5.20 0.71
N GLY A 226 -1.39 -5.88 1.68
CA GLY A 226 -1.88 -5.81 3.05
C GLY A 226 -1.78 -4.35 3.48
N LEU A 227 -2.79 -3.87 4.22
CA LEU A 227 -2.97 -2.49 4.68
C LEU A 227 -1.66 -1.87 5.21
N THR A 228 -0.84 -1.34 4.31
CA THR A 228 0.40 -0.63 4.59
C THR A 228 0.05 0.82 4.87
N ILE A 229 0.69 1.38 5.89
CA ILE A 229 0.66 2.81 6.18
C ILE A 229 1.08 3.54 4.89
N PRO A 230 0.20 4.37 4.30
CA PRO A 230 0.52 5.04 3.03
C PRO A 230 1.69 6.01 3.21
N GLY A 231 2.59 6.01 2.23
CA GLY A 231 3.71 6.96 2.12
C GLY A 231 5.10 6.41 2.45
N ILE A 232 5.24 5.28 3.17
CA ILE A 232 6.57 4.71 3.44
C ILE A 232 6.85 3.54 2.51
N ARG A 233 7.38 3.81 1.32
CA ARG A 233 8.06 2.79 0.51
C ARG A 233 9.56 2.82 0.80
N MET A 234 9.97 2.17 1.89
CA MET A 234 11.35 1.73 2.02
C MET A 234 11.46 0.40 1.27
N GLY A 235 12.20 0.36 0.16
CA GLY A 235 12.47 -0.87 -0.57
C GLY A 235 13.17 -1.90 0.32
N LEU A 236 12.40 -2.73 1.03
CA LEU A 236 12.91 -3.77 1.91
C LEU A 236 12.97 -5.08 1.12
N LEU A 237 14.11 -5.38 0.50
CA LEU A 237 14.31 -6.69 -0.14
C LEU A 237 14.85 -7.69 0.90
N SER A 238 14.00 -8.64 1.25
CA SER A 238 14.26 -9.75 2.17
C SER A 238 15.54 -10.54 1.82
N ALA A 239 16.47 -10.63 2.76
CA ALA A 239 17.58 -11.57 2.72
C ALA A 239 17.12 -12.90 3.37
N ARG A 240 17.05 -13.99 2.60
CA ARG A 240 17.11 -15.34 3.18
C ARG A 240 18.57 -15.78 3.26
N PRO A 241 19.04 -16.32 4.39
CA PRO A 241 20.34 -16.97 4.43
C PRO A 241 20.23 -18.31 3.68
N PHE A 242 21.16 -18.55 2.75
CA PHE A 242 21.35 -19.88 2.19
C PHE A 242 22.08 -20.73 3.25
N GLY A 243 21.40 -21.78 3.71
CA GLY A 243 22.05 -23.03 4.10
C GLY A 243 22.14 -23.96 2.89
#